data_AF-A0A935MG21-F1
#
_entry.id   AF-A0A935MG21-F1
#
_cell.length_a   1.000
_cell.length_b   1.000
_cell.length_c   1.000
_cell.angle_alpha   90.00
_cell.angle_beta   90.00
_cell.angle_gamma   90.00
#
_symmetry.space_group_name_H-M   'P 1'
#
loop_
_entity.id
_entity.type
_entity.pdbx_description
1 polymer ?
#
loop_
_entity_poly.entity_id
_entity_poly.type
_entity_poly.pdbx_seq_one_letter_code
_entity_poly.pdbx_strand_id
1 'polypeptide(L)'
;MITVPDPVRIELERLDGRWRQLPLDQALRAVPAVRALVQALADEVAAARGMPSAPVPDLGPAVALDQLRVMAFDAVQAGLDHLLAERLADLRRTLA
;
A
#
# COMPACT_ATOMS: atom_id res chain seq x y z
N MET A 1 -13.05 -16.90 -4.63
CA MET A 1 -12.07 -15.99 -5.27
C MET A 1 -12.44 -14.60 -4.80
N ILE A 2 -11.67 -14.03 -3.86
CA ILE A 2 -11.95 -12.68 -3.37
C ILE A 2 -11.54 -11.71 -4.47
N THR A 3 -12.49 -10.92 -4.94
CA THR A 3 -12.26 -9.90 -5.97
C THR A 3 -11.86 -8.60 -5.27
N VAL A 4 -10.70 -8.04 -5.63
CA VAL A 4 -10.33 -6.70 -5.18
C VAL A 4 -11.33 -5.69 -5.77
N PRO A 5 -11.96 -4.83 -4.95
CA PRO A 5 -12.88 -3.81 -5.45
C PRO A 5 -12.24 -2.95 -6.53
N ASP A 6 -13.00 -2.62 -7.57
CA ASP A 6 -12.53 -1.84 -8.71
C ASP A 6 -11.83 -0.53 -8.31
N PRO A 7 -12.34 0.28 -7.35
CA PRO A 7 -11.66 1.51 -6.92
C PRO A 7 -10.26 1.25 -6.36
N VAL A 8 -10.08 0.18 -5.58
CA VAL A 8 -8.78 -0.20 -5.00
C VAL A 8 -7.83 -0.67 -6.10
N ARG A 9 -8.31 -1.54 -7.00
CA ARG A 9 -7.52 -2.04 -8.14
C ARG A 9 -7.03 -0.89 -9.02
N ILE A 10 -7.92 0.04 -9.38
CA ILE A 10 -7.61 1.19 -10.23
C ILE A 10 -6.54 2.08 -9.58
N GLU A 11 -6.65 2.36 -8.28
CA GLU A 11 -5.64 3.20 -7.62
C GLU A 11 -4.29 2.48 -7.47
N LEU A 12 -4.26 1.15 -7.24
CA LEU A 12 -3.01 0.38 -7.27
C LEU A 12 -2.33 0.43 -8.64
N GLU A 13 -3.09 0.30 -9.72
CA GLU A 13 -2.57 0.40 -11.10
C GLU A 13 -2.04 1.80 -11.40
N ARG A 14 -2.75 2.85 -10.97
CA ARG A 14 -2.29 4.24 -11.11
C ARG A 14 -1.01 4.51 -10.33
N LEU A 15 -0.90 3.95 -9.13
CA LEU A 15 0.26 4.13 -8.26
C LEU A 15 1.49 3.39 -8.83
N ASP A 16 1.32 2.17 -9.35
CA ASP A 16 2.35 1.43 -10.09
C ASP A 16 2.80 2.17 -11.36
N GLY A 17 1.85 2.67 -12.14
CA GLY A 17 2.12 3.49 -13.31
C GLY A 17 2.95 4.74 -12.96
N ARG A 18 2.57 5.47 -11.91
CA ARG A 18 3.30 6.66 -11.47
C ARG A 18 4.68 6.32 -10.93
N TRP A 19 4.79 5.31 -10.06
CA TRP A 19 6.03 4.90 -9.43
C TRP A 19 7.12 4.56 -10.44
N ARG A 20 6.78 3.80 -11.49
CA ARG A 20 7.72 3.44 -12.56
C ARG A 20 8.23 4.62 -13.39
N GLN A 21 7.50 5.73 -13.38
CA GLN A 21 7.86 6.95 -14.10
C GLN A 21 8.62 7.96 -13.24
N LEU A 22 8.73 7.74 -11.92
CA LEU A 22 9.45 8.64 -11.04
C LEU A 22 10.96 8.59 -11.30
N PRO A 23 11.64 9.75 -11.34
CA PRO A 23 13.08 9.79 -11.17
C PRO A 23 13.51 9.07 -9.88
N LEU A 24 14.64 8.38 -9.92
CA LEU A 24 15.11 7.53 -8.82
C LEU A 24 15.19 8.29 -7.48
N ASP A 25 15.69 9.52 -7.50
CA ASP A 25 15.81 10.35 -6.30
C ASP A 25 14.44 10.72 -5.70
N GLN A 26 13.43 10.96 -6.55
CA GLN A 26 12.06 11.20 -6.12
C GLN A 26 11.42 9.93 -5.56
N ALA A 27 11.63 8.78 -6.22
CA ALA A 27 11.16 7.49 -5.73
C ALA A 27 11.74 7.19 -4.33
N LEU A 28 13.05 7.37 -4.13
CA LEU A 28 13.70 7.18 -2.84
C LEU A 28 13.14 8.10 -1.75
N ARG A 29 12.83 9.37 -2.07
CA ARG A 29 12.18 10.31 -1.13
C ARG A 29 10.75 9.88 -0.76
N ALA A 30 10.05 9.16 -1.64
CA ALA A 30 8.71 8.69 -1.40
C ALA A 30 8.63 7.37 -0.61
N VAL A 31 9.71 6.57 -0.58
CA VAL A 31 9.76 5.27 0.12
C VAL A 31 9.24 5.34 1.56
N PRO A 32 9.60 6.33 2.41
CA PRO A 32 9.09 6.40 3.79
C PRO A 32 7.56 6.50 3.86
N ALA A 33 6.93 7.26 2.97
CA ALA A 33 5.46 7.39 2.92
C ALA A 33 4.79 6.08 2.50
N VAL A 34 5.37 5.38 1.50
CA VAL A 34 4.90 4.05 1.08
C VAL A 34 5.01 3.06 2.25
N ARG A 35 6.16 3.03 2.93
CA ARG A 35 6.39 2.15 4.09
C ARG A 35 5.44 2.44 5.26
N ALA A 36 5.15 3.71 5.52
CA ALA A 36 4.19 4.09 6.55
C ALA A 36 2.79 3.53 6.25
N LEU A 37 2.33 3.62 5.00
CA LEU A 37 1.04 3.04 4.62
C LEU A 37 1.06 1.50 4.68
N VAL A 38 2.14 0.87 4.26
CA VAL A 38 2.35 -0.59 4.38
C VAL A 38 2.20 -1.04 5.84
N GLN A 39 2.90 -0.37 6.77
CA GLN A 39 2.85 -0.71 8.19
C GLN A 39 1.44 -0.48 8.76
N ALA A 40 0.81 0.66 8.45
CA ALA A 40 -0.53 0.95 8.94
C ALA A 40 -1.55 -0.11 8.51
N LEU A 41 -1.51 -0.54 7.24
CA LEU A 41 -2.37 -1.63 6.75
C LEU A 41 -2.08 -2.96 7.45
N ALA A 42 -0.80 -3.28 7.69
CA ALA A 42 -0.43 -4.49 8.42
C ALA A 42 -0.96 -4.48 9.86
N ASP A 43 -0.86 -3.33 10.56
CA ASP A 43 -1.37 -3.17 11.93
C ASP A 43 -2.90 -3.29 11.98
N GLU A 44 -3.60 -2.67 11.03
CA GLU A 44 -5.06 -2.75 10.92
C GLU A 44 -5.53 -4.18 10.62
N VAL A 45 -4.84 -4.90 9.72
CA VAL A 45 -5.13 -6.31 9.40
C VAL A 45 -4.85 -7.20 10.61
N ALA A 46 -3.74 -6.99 11.33
CA ALA A 46 -3.42 -7.74 12.53
C ALA A 46 -4.50 -7.54 13.61
N ALA A 47 -4.92 -6.30 13.84
CA ALA A 47 -6.01 -5.97 14.76
C ALA A 47 -7.34 -6.65 14.35
N ALA A 48 -7.73 -6.55 13.09
CA ALA A 48 -8.96 -7.17 12.58
C ALA A 48 -8.97 -8.70 12.70
N ARG A 49 -7.78 -9.33 12.70
CA ARG A 49 -7.62 -10.80 12.82
C ARG A 49 -7.29 -11.27 14.22
N GLY A 50 -7.17 -10.37 15.21
CA GLY A 50 -6.77 -10.72 16.57
C GLY A 50 -5.32 -11.23 16.67
N MET A 51 -4.45 -10.81 15.76
CA MET A 51 -3.03 -11.14 15.72
C MET A 51 -2.21 -10.01 16.37
N PRO A 52 -1.04 -10.32 16.97
CA PRO A 52 -0.14 -9.28 17.44
C PRO A 52 0.41 -8.45 16.27
N SER A 53 0.48 -7.13 16.45
CA SER A 53 1.19 -6.24 15.53
C SER A 53 2.67 -6.59 15.47
N ALA A 54 3.23 -6.57 14.27
CA ALA A 54 4.64 -6.78 14.02
C ALA A 54 5.13 -5.80 12.95
N PRO A 55 6.40 -5.33 13.03
CA PRO A 55 6.96 -4.50 11.99
C PRO A 55 7.05 -5.27 10.67
N VAL A 56 6.58 -4.66 9.59
CA VAL A 56 6.77 -5.19 8.24
C VAL A 56 8.26 -5.09 7.89
N PRO A 57 8.92 -6.19 7.49
CA PRO A 57 10.34 -6.16 7.16
C PRO A 57 10.66 -5.14 6.06
N ASP A 58 11.72 -4.36 6.26
CA ASP A 58 12.29 -3.51 5.21
C ASP A 58 13.07 -4.39 4.23
N LEU A 59 12.49 -4.61 3.04
CA LEU A 59 13.10 -5.39 1.95
C LEU A 59 13.80 -4.50 0.90
N GLY A 60 14.04 -3.24 1.23
CA GLY A 60 14.60 -2.23 0.34
C GLY A 60 13.58 -1.49 -0.53
N PRO A 61 14.00 -0.39 -1.17
CA PRO A 61 13.11 0.52 -1.90
C PRO A 61 12.52 -0.09 -3.17
N ALA A 62 13.22 -1.05 -3.78
CA ALA A 62 12.81 -1.69 -5.03
C ALA A 62 11.48 -2.46 -4.91
N VAL A 63 11.14 -2.94 -3.70
CA VAL A 63 9.94 -3.75 -3.45
C VAL A 63 8.90 -3.04 -2.58
N ALA A 64 9.13 -1.77 -2.22
CA ALA A 64 8.24 -1.04 -1.32
C ALA A 64 6.79 -0.98 -1.86
N LEU A 65 6.65 -0.82 -3.18
CA LEU A 65 5.33 -0.80 -3.82
C LEU A 65 4.69 -2.18 -3.91
N ASP A 66 5.48 -3.24 -4.11
CA ASP A 66 4.99 -4.61 -4.08
C ASP A 66 4.47 -4.98 -2.69
N GLN A 67 5.18 -4.57 -1.63
CA GLN A 67 4.71 -4.73 -0.25
C GLN A 67 3.39 -4.01 -0.02
N LEU A 68 3.20 -2.80 -0.57
CA LEU A 68 1.92 -2.08 -0.50
C LEU A 68 0.80 -2.84 -1.20
N ARG A 69 1.07 -3.41 -2.37
CA ARG A 69 0.08 -4.20 -3.12
C ARG A 69 -0.37 -5.43 -2.33
N VAL A 70 0.56 -6.14 -1.69
CA VAL A 70 0.24 -7.29 -0.84
C VAL A 70 -0.59 -6.86 0.37
N MET A 71 -0.20 -5.80 1.08
CA MET A 71 -0.96 -5.32 2.25
C MET A 71 -2.35 -4.80 1.88
N ALA A 72 -2.51 -4.16 0.71
CA ALA A 72 -3.81 -3.76 0.20
C ALA A 72 -4.72 -4.98 -0.05
N PHE A 73 -4.16 -6.07 -0.58
CA PHE A 73 -4.90 -7.32 -0.75
C PHE A 73 -5.30 -7.93 0.61
N ASP A 74 -4.39 -7.94 1.59
CA ASP A 74 -4.70 -8.42 2.93
C ASP A 74 -5.77 -7.60 3.64
N ALA A 75 -5.75 -6.27 3.47
CA ALA A 75 -6.77 -5.36 3.97
C ALA A 75 -8.15 -5.67 3.35
N VAL A 76 -8.21 -5.89 2.02
CA VAL A 76 -9.44 -6.32 1.35
C VAL A 76 -9.94 -7.65 1.92
N GLN A 77 -9.06 -8.63 2.10
CA GLN A 77 -9.45 -9.92 2.68
C GLN A 77 -9.92 -9.82 4.15
N ALA A 78 -9.47 -8.79 4.87
CA ALA A 78 -9.90 -8.49 6.24
C ALA A 78 -11.17 -7.62 6.30
N GLY A 79 -11.74 -7.21 5.16
CA GLY A 79 -12.94 -6.35 5.11
C GLY A 79 -12.65 -4.87 5.44
N LEU A 80 -11.43 -4.41 5.18
CA LEU A 80 -10.94 -3.05 5.50
C LEU A 80 -10.85 -2.15 4.26
N ASP A 81 -11.64 -2.41 3.22
CA ASP A 81 -11.53 -1.79 1.91
C ASP A 81 -12.24 -0.42 1.76
N HIS A 82 -13.14 -0.07 2.69
CA HIS A 82 -13.99 1.13 2.64
C HIS A 82 -13.27 2.47 2.42
N LEU A 83 -12.05 2.65 2.94
CA LEU A 83 -11.23 3.86 2.75
C LEU A 83 -9.92 3.59 1.99
N LEU A 84 -9.70 2.36 1.54
CA LEU A 84 -8.42 1.95 0.99
C LEU A 84 -8.10 2.67 -0.33
N ALA A 85 -9.10 2.84 -1.20
CA ALA A 85 -8.91 3.55 -2.46
C ALA A 85 -8.53 5.03 -2.24
N GLU A 86 -9.14 5.70 -1.24
CA GLU A 86 -8.82 7.09 -0.90
C GLU A 86 -7.38 7.22 -0.37
N ARG A 87 -6.96 6.34 0.55
CA ARG A 87 -5.60 6.31 1.09
C ARG A 87 -4.55 6.06 0.01
N LEU A 88 -4.83 5.17 -0.95
CA LEU A 88 -3.96 4.94 -2.11
C LEU A 88 -3.89 6.18 -3.01
N ALA A 89 -5.03 6.84 -3.26
CA ALA A 89 -5.06 8.07 -4.02
C ALA A 89 -4.25 9.20 -3.34
N ASP A 90 -4.34 9.33 -2.01
CA ASP A 90 -3.54 10.28 -1.23
C ASP A 90 -2.05 10.00 -1.34
N LEU A 91 -1.63 8.75 -1.16
CA LEU A 91 -0.24 8.37 -1.37
C LEU A 91 0.21 8.70 -2.80
N ARG A 92 -0.61 8.41 -3.81
CA ARG A 92 -0.27 8.76 -5.20
C ARG A 92 -0.11 10.26 -5.41
N ARG A 93 -0.89 11.11 -4.72
CA ARG A 93 -0.74 12.58 -4.78
C ARG A 93 0.58 13.06 -4.18
N THR A 94 1.13 12.35 -3.18
CA THR A 94 2.47 12.68 -2.66
C THR A 94 3.60 12.33 -3.62
N LEU A 95 3.31 11.53 -4.66
CA LEU A 95 4.24 11.21 -5.74
C LEU A 95 4.20 12.22 -6.90
N ALA A 96 3.34 13.24 -6.85
CA ALA A 96 3.14 14.20 -7.94
C ALA A 96 4.26 15.22 -8.05
#